data_AF-A0A2H0D7B1-F1
#
_entry.id   AF-A0A2H0D7B1-F1
#
_cell.length_a   1.000
_cell.length_b   1.000
_cell.length_c   1.000
_cell.angle_alpha   90.00
_cell.angle_beta   90.00
_cell.angle_gamma   90.00
#
_symmetry.space_group_name_H-M   'P 1'
#
loop_
_entity.id
_entity.type
_entity.pdbx_description
1 polymer ?
#
loop_
_entity_poly.entity_id
_entity_poly.type
_entity_poly.pdbx_seq_one_letter_code
_entity_poly.pdbx_strand_id
1 'polypeptide(L)'
;MKNLYLLLVFVFVSGLNFAQSDFEIKQNFMSKYKQIEVLIEYADDEAKCTSIAGQIEKLKDEYAPHTSLLDNALYPEDFNSAFAKLSKKLSIRQTDVSQIGDLKVQVTELNDQLL
;
A
#
# COMPACT_ATOMS: atom_id res chain seq x y z
N MET A 1 -38.77 -30.95 -13.01
CA MET A 1 -38.73 -29.55 -13.51
C MET A 1 -38.40 -28.51 -12.44
N LYS A 2 -38.57 -28.78 -11.13
CA LYS A 2 -38.19 -27.86 -10.03
C LYS A 2 -36.67 -27.64 -9.89
N ASN A 3 -35.86 -28.64 -10.24
CA ASN A 3 -34.39 -28.58 -10.14
C ASN A 3 -33.72 -27.85 -11.31
N LEU A 4 -34.45 -27.59 -12.41
CA LEU A 4 -33.93 -26.87 -13.58
C LEU A 4 -33.96 -25.36 -13.36
N TYR A 5 -34.96 -24.85 -12.63
CA TYR A 5 -35.06 -23.44 -12.26
C TYR A 5 -33.95 -23.01 -11.29
N LEU A 6 -33.51 -23.90 -10.40
CA LEU A 6 -32.44 -23.61 -9.44
C LEU A 6 -31.07 -23.40 -10.12
N LEU A 7 -30.83 -24.11 -11.22
CA LEU A 7 -29.58 -24.05 -11.99
C LEU A 7 -29.49 -22.76 -12.83
N LEU A 8 -30.64 -22.22 -13.24
CA LEU A 8 -30.73 -21.01 -14.06
C LEU A 8 -30.50 -19.72 -13.24
N VAL A 9 -30.79 -19.74 -11.93
CA VAL A 9 -30.50 -18.63 -11.00
C VAL A 9 -29.01 -18.55 -10.66
N PHE A 10 -28.29 -19.67 -10.64
CA PHE A 10 -26.86 -19.71 -10.26
C PHE A 10 -25.94 -19.07 -11.32
N VAL A 11 -26.31 -19.17 -12.61
CA VAL A 11 -25.52 -18.60 -13.71
C VAL A 11 -25.56 -17.06 -13.71
N PHE A 12 -26.66 -16.46 -13.22
CA PHE A 12 -26.81 -15.00 -13.24
C PHE A 12 -25.94 -14.27 -12.20
N VAL A 13 -25.60 -14.93 -11.09
CA VAL A 13 -24.76 -14.34 -10.02
C VAL A 13 -23.27 -14.39 -10.36
N SER A 14 -22.87 -15.28 -11.28
CA SER A 14 -21.47 -15.48 -11.69
C SER A 14 -20.93 -14.37 -12.61
N GLY A 15 -21.81 -13.46 -13.07
CA GLY A 15 -21.51 -12.43 -14.07
C GLY A 15 -21.19 -11.04 -13.50
N LEU A 16 -21.17 -10.84 -12.17
CA LEU A 16 -20.79 -9.56 -11.57
C LEU A 16 -19.26 -9.37 -11.56
N ASN A 17 -18.63 -9.54 -12.73
CA ASN A 17 -17.34 -8.90 -12.97
C ASN A 17 -17.66 -7.42 -13.15
N PHE A 18 -17.50 -6.63 -12.09
CA PHE A 18 -17.53 -5.18 -12.19
C PHE A 18 -16.42 -4.78 -13.18
N ALA A 19 -16.80 -4.51 -14.42
CA ALA A 19 -15.89 -3.94 -15.42
C ALA A 19 -15.55 -2.53 -14.96
N GLN A 20 -14.47 -2.41 -14.19
CA GLN A 20 -13.91 -1.13 -13.80
C GLN A 20 -13.24 -0.49 -15.01
N SER A 21 -13.48 0.80 -15.23
CA SER A 21 -12.85 1.52 -16.34
C SER A 21 -11.35 1.73 -16.06
N ASP A 22 -10.53 1.74 -17.10
CA ASP A 22 -9.10 2.08 -17.03
C ASP A 22 -8.85 3.41 -16.29
N PHE A 23 -9.73 4.39 -16.48
CA PHE A 23 -9.67 5.67 -15.77
C PHE A 23 -9.86 5.49 -14.26
N GLU A 24 -10.79 4.63 -13.87
CA GLU A 24 -11.11 4.36 -12.47
C GLU A 24 -10.01 3.52 -11.80
N ILE A 25 -9.46 2.53 -12.50
CA ILE A 25 -8.28 1.77 -12.07
C ILE A 25 -7.11 2.73 -11.77
N LYS A 26 -6.83 3.64 -12.71
CA LYS A 26 -5.77 4.66 -12.54
C LYS A 26 -6.05 5.56 -11.33
N GLN A 27 -7.25 6.11 -11.21
CA GLN A 27 -7.62 7.01 -10.11
C GLN A 27 -7.49 6.31 -8.75
N ASN A 28 -7.96 5.07 -8.65
CA ASN A 28 -7.89 4.29 -7.42
C ASN A 28 -6.44 3.94 -7.07
N PHE A 29 -5.62 3.55 -8.05
CA PHE A 29 -4.20 3.32 -7.85
C PHE A 29 -3.51 4.56 -7.30
N MET A 30 -3.70 5.72 -7.96
CA MET A 30 -3.08 6.99 -7.56
C MET A 30 -3.51 7.42 -6.16
N SER A 31 -4.79 7.25 -5.83
CA SER A 31 -5.32 7.55 -4.50
C SER A 31 -4.67 6.68 -3.43
N LYS A 32 -4.63 5.35 -3.63
CA LYS A 32 -4.02 4.42 -2.68
C LYS A 32 -2.52 4.64 -2.55
N TYR A 33 -1.82 4.85 -3.67
CA TYR A 33 -0.40 5.18 -3.69
C TYR A 33 -0.13 6.42 -2.82
N LYS A 34 -0.92 7.49 -3.01
CA LYS A 34 -0.77 8.73 -2.25
C LYS A 34 -1.09 8.55 -0.76
N GLN A 35 -2.09 7.74 -0.42
CA GLN A 35 -2.39 7.40 0.97
C GLN A 35 -1.21 6.69 1.63
N ILE A 36 -0.56 5.75 0.94
CA ILE A 36 0.64 5.08 1.46
C ILE A 36 1.78 6.09 1.65
N GLU A 37 2.00 7.03 0.73
CA GLU A 37 3.02 8.08 0.93
C GLU A 37 2.80 8.87 2.21
N VAL A 38 1.54 9.25 2.49
CA VAL A 38 1.14 9.94 3.71
C VAL A 38 1.38 9.05 4.93
N LEU A 39 1.00 7.78 4.88
CA LEU A 39 1.23 6.86 5.99
C LEU A 39 2.73 6.70 6.30
N ILE A 40 3.60 6.66 5.28
CA ILE A 40 5.05 6.65 5.46
C ILE A 40 5.50 7.93 6.18
N GLU A 41 5.04 9.09 5.75
CA GLU A 41 5.41 10.39 6.34
C GLU A 41 5.07 10.48 7.84
N TYR A 42 3.94 9.89 8.25
CA TYR A 42 3.42 9.97 9.62
C TYR A 42 3.70 8.74 10.49
N ALA A 43 4.40 7.73 10.00
CA ALA A 43 4.77 6.57 10.80
C ALA A 43 5.74 6.99 11.92
N ASP A 44 5.42 6.75 13.18
CA ASP A 44 6.21 7.20 14.35
C ASP A 44 6.76 6.02 15.18
N ASP A 45 6.47 4.79 14.75
CA ASP A 45 6.90 3.56 15.40
C ASP A 45 7.16 2.43 14.37
N GLU A 46 7.91 1.41 14.78
CA GLU A 46 8.30 0.29 13.92
C GLU A 46 7.10 -0.57 13.49
N ALA A 47 6.05 -0.65 14.32
CA ALA A 47 4.86 -1.44 14.02
C ALA A 47 4.06 -0.81 12.88
N LYS A 48 3.94 0.52 12.84
CA LYS A 48 3.36 1.27 11.72
C LYS A 48 4.17 1.08 10.45
N CYS A 49 5.51 1.18 10.54
CA CYS A 49 6.38 0.91 9.39
C CYS A 49 6.19 -0.51 8.83
N THR A 50 6.08 -1.52 9.70
CA THR A 50 5.83 -2.91 9.33
C THR A 50 4.45 -3.08 8.67
N SER A 51 3.42 -2.45 9.23
CA SER A 51 2.08 -2.44 8.65
C SER A 51 2.06 -1.81 7.26
N ILE A 52 2.77 -0.70 7.08
CA ILE A 52 2.89 -0.01 5.78
C ILE A 52 3.61 -0.88 4.75
N ALA A 53 4.66 -1.61 5.14
CA ALA A 53 5.31 -2.57 4.24
C ALA A 53 4.30 -3.59 3.70
N GLY A 54 3.44 -4.14 4.56
CA GLY A 54 2.37 -5.04 4.14
C GLY A 54 1.32 -4.37 3.24
N GLN A 55 1.06 -3.08 3.40
CA GLN A 55 0.15 -2.32 2.52
C GLN A 55 0.76 -2.07 1.14
N ILE A 56 2.08 -1.81 1.06
CA ILE A 56 2.81 -1.66 -0.21
C ILE A 56 2.72 -2.96 -1.01
N GLU A 57 3.00 -4.11 -0.40
CA GLU A 57 2.93 -5.40 -1.11
C GLU A 57 1.50 -5.73 -1.54
N LYS A 58 0.51 -5.50 -0.67
CA LYS A 58 -0.91 -5.69 -1.05
C LYS A 58 -1.33 -4.80 -2.23
N LEU A 59 -0.90 -3.54 -2.24
CA LEU A 59 -1.20 -2.63 -3.34
C LEU A 59 -0.52 -3.09 -4.63
N LYS A 60 0.72 -3.58 -4.53
CA LYS A 60 1.45 -4.13 -5.68
C LYS A 60 0.75 -5.35 -6.26
N ASP A 61 0.33 -6.28 -5.42
CA ASP A 61 -0.39 -7.48 -5.84
C ASP A 61 -1.76 -7.15 -6.43
N GLU A 62 -2.49 -6.19 -5.84
CA GLU A 62 -3.80 -5.73 -6.32
C GLU A 62 -3.72 -5.17 -7.74
N TYR A 63 -2.65 -4.44 -8.08
CA TYR A 63 -2.51 -3.75 -9.36
C TYR A 63 -1.54 -4.40 -10.36
N ALA A 64 -0.88 -5.50 -9.99
CA ALA A 64 -0.04 -6.28 -10.90
C ALA A 64 -0.76 -6.72 -12.19
N PRO A 65 -2.06 -7.08 -12.21
CA PRO A 65 -2.77 -7.36 -13.45
C PRO A 65 -2.90 -6.15 -14.40
N HIS A 66 -2.70 -4.93 -13.89
CA HIS A 66 -2.89 -3.68 -14.60
C HIS A 66 -1.57 -2.95 -14.92
N THR A 67 -0.41 -3.63 -14.81
CA THR A 67 0.91 -3.02 -15.03
C THR A 67 1.00 -2.25 -16.36
N SER A 68 0.57 -2.83 -17.48
CA SER A 68 0.66 -2.15 -18.78
C SER A 68 -0.15 -0.85 -18.86
N LEU A 69 -1.34 -0.81 -18.21
CA LEU A 69 -2.13 0.41 -18.10
C LEU A 69 -1.40 1.44 -17.22
N LEU A 70 -0.85 0.99 -16.09
CA LEU A 70 -0.21 1.86 -15.11
C LEU A 70 1.14 2.40 -15.59
N ASP A 71 1.93 1.64 -16.35
CA ASP A 71 3.18 2.12 -16.95
C ASP A 71 2.94 3.33 -17.86
N ASN A 72 1.87 3.28 -18.67
CA ASN A 72 1.47 4.43 -19.49
C ASN A 72 0.96 5.59 -18.64
N ALA A 73 0.26 5.30 -17.55
CA ALA A 73 -0.31 6.30 -16.66
C ALA A 73 0.72 7.02 -15.79
N LEU A 74 1.86 6.37 -15.50
CA LEU A 74 2.91 6.82 -14.58
C LEU A 74 4.09 7.51 -15.27
N TYR A 75 4.11 7.57 -16.61
CA TYR A 75 5.22 8.14 -17.37
C TYR A 75 5.67 9.52 -16.85
N PRO A 76 7.00 9.78 -16.72
CA PRO A 76 8.13 8.96 -17.18
C PRO A 76 8.49 7.77 -16.27
N GLU A 77 7.74 7.56 -15.19
CA GLU A 77 7.90 6.42 -14.31
C GLU A 77 7.11 5.22 -14.81
N ASP A 78 7.45 4.05 -14.28
CA ASP A 78 6.73 2.79 -14.49
C ASP A 78 6.23 2.21 -13.15
N PHE A 79 5.37 1.19 -13.24
CA PHE A 79 4.78 0.50 -12.11
C PHE A 79 5.84 0.04 -11.09
N ASN A 80 6.92 -0.58 -11.56
CA ASN A 80 7.96 -1.11 -10.68
C ASN A 80 8.75 0.01 -9.99
N SER A 81 9.06 1.07 -10.72
CA SER A 81 9.78 2.23 -10.20
C SER A 81 8.97 2.98 -9.15
N ALA A 82 7.64 3.03 -9.30
CA ALA A 82 6.74 3.61 -8.29
C ALA A 82 6.81 2.83 -6.97
N PHE A 83 6.75 1.49 -7.02
CA PHE A 83 6.90 0.67 -5.80
C PHE A 83 8.32 0.70 -5.23
N ALA A 84 9.35 0.81 -6.07
CA ALA A 84 10.72 1.02 -5.61
C ALA A 84 10.86 2.35 -4.84
N LYS A 85 10.17 3.41 -5.27
CA LYS A 85 10.13 4.68 -4.54
C LYS A 85 9.41 4.58 -3.21
N LEU A 86 8.25 3.93 -3.14
CA LEU A 86 7.56 3.68 -1.86
C LEU A 86 8.45 2.89 -0.90
N SER A 87 9.09 1.82 -1.39
CA SER A 87 9.99 0.98 -0.59
C SER A 87 11.19 1.77 -0.07
N LYS A 88 11.80 2.62 -0.91
CA LYS A 88 12.90 3.51 -0.50
C LYS A 88 12.45 4.52 0.55
N LYS A 89 11.29 5.17 0.37
CA LYS A 89 10.74 6.12 1.34
C LYS A 89 10.47 5.44 2.68
N LEU A 90 9.89 4.24 2.68
CA LEU A 90 9.65 3.48 3.89
C LEU A 90 10.96 3.08 4.59
N SER A 91 11.97 2.65 3.85
CA SER A 91 13.28 2.28 4.40
C SER A 91 13.98 3.47 5.09
N ILE A 92 13.90 4.66 4.49
CA ILE A 92 14.39 5.90 5.12
C ILE A 92 13.62 6.13 6.42
N ARG A 93 12.29 6.05 6.38
CA ARG A 93 11.47 6.29 7.56
C ARG A 93 11.73 5.30 8.69
N GLN A 94 11.94 4.02 8.37
CA GLN A 94 12.31 3.00 9.35
C GLN A 94 13.61 3.36 10.06
N THR A 95 14.58 3.88 9.32
CA THR A 95 15.84 4.35 9.88
C THR A 95 15.61 5.53 10.81
N ASP A 96 14.82 6.52 10.39
CA ASP A 96 14.50 7.70 11.21
C ASP A 96 13.80 7.31 12.52
N VAL A 97 12.78 6.44 12.44
CA VAL A 97 12.03 5.95 13.61
C VAL A 97 12.94 5.22 14.60
N SER A 98 13.82 4.35 14.10
CA SER A 98 14.78 3.63 14.93
C SER A 98 15.74 4.59 15.64
N GLN A 99 16.30 5.57 14.91
CA GLN A 99 17.19 6.59 15.50
C GLN A 99 16.49 7.44 16.57
N ILE A 100 15.22 7.80 16.35
CA ILE A 100 14.41 8.52 17.34
C ILE A 100 14.21 7.67 18.60
N GLY A 101 13.99 6.36 18.44
CA GLY A 101 13.91 5.41 19.54
C GLY A 101 15.19 5.39 20.38
N ASP A 102 16.34 5.25 19.73
CA ASP A 102 17.65 5.24 20.40
C ASP A 102 17.95 6.55 21.13
N LEU A 103 17.64 7.70 20.50
CA LEU A 103 17.80 9.02 21.11
C LEU A 103 16.92 9.18 22.35
N LYS A 104 15.69 8.66 22.32
CA LYS A 104 14.77 8.71 23.47
C LYS A 104 15.30 7.90 24.65
N VAL A 105 15.91 6.74 24.40
CA VAL A 105 16.56 5.93 25.44
C VAL A 105 17.72 6.70 26.06
N GLN A 106 18.64 7.23 25.25
CA GLN A 106 19.80 7.99 25.73
C GLN A 106 19.39 9.22 26.58
N VAL A 107 18.38 9.98 26.13
CA VAL A 107 17.88 11.14 26.90
C VAL A 107 17.28 10.71 28.23
N THR A 108 16.60 9.56 28.29
CA THR A 108 16.04 9.03 29.54
C THR A 108 17.17 8.63 30.49
N GLU A 109 18.15 7.86 30.02
CA GLU A 109 19.31 7.43 30.82
C GLU A 109 20.14 8.61 31.34
N LEU A 110 20.38 9.63 30.51
CA LEU A 110 21.11 10.82 30.93
C LEU A 110 20.36 11.62 32.00
N ASN A 111 19.03 11.72 31.91
CA ASN A 111 18.23 12.39 32.93
C ASN A 111 18.27 11.63 34.27
N ASP A 112 18.25 10.29 34.23
CA ASP A 112 18.34 9.46 35.44
C ASP A 112 19.72 9.59 36.14
N GLN A 113 20.77 9.95 35.41
CA GLN A 113 22.11 10.21 35.98
C GLN A 113 22.29 11.60 36.58
N LEU A 114 21.42 12.56 36.21
CA LEU A 114 21.48 13.96 36.68
C LEU A 114 20.57 14.22 37.89
N LEU A 115 19.73 13.25 38.26
CA LEU A 115 18.86 13.25 39.45
C LEU A 115 19.51 12.47 40.60
#